data_AF-A0A936C9D3-F1
#
_entry.id   AF-A0A936C9D3-F1
#
_cell.length_a   1.000
_cell.length_b   1.000
_cell.length_c   1.000
_cell.angle_alpha   90.00
_cell.angle_beta   90.00
_cell.angle_gamma   90.00
#
_symmetry.space_group_name_H-M   'P 1'
#
loop_
_entity.id
_entity.type
_entity.pdbx_description
1 polymer ?
#
loop_
_entity_poly.entity_id
_entity_poly.type
_entity_poly.pdbx_seq_one_letter_code
_entity_poly.pdbx_strand_id
1 'polypeptide(L)'
;MHVPPRLRTTRPILGPTPRSLAFALPLALALSLALLPRTGHAQTSRADESQRTAPTPDRRSPRALRTIAIDERLVRDKGLALGDTLEVAATPGGAGERVLVGAIVRRAADPSEVARAEYRVRLHLDQLQALTGSGDKVDRFAVAVTPGATDAAVAAINARSFGFRAHPSRAVAAETSRTFAVVSRFNRAIGVITIVASAIFLLCIMLLKVEERRRDVAALRLLGISRRTVTGAVVLEASCIAVLGSAAGVAFGYVCSAIINWYYRGVYRTPLAFSLVTPGTVAFSVALSLVLGIGAGLLAARRLTGVPPLSLFGR
;
A
#
# COMPACT_ATOMS: atom_id res chain seq x y z
N MET A 1 -37.57 23.16 -31.99
CA MET A 1 -38.11 24.42 -31.42
C MET A 1 -37.89 24.35 -29.92
N HIS A 2 -37.16 25.20 -29.21
CA HIS A 2 -36.54 26.50 -29.47
C HIS A 2 -35.37 26.62 -28.46
N VAL A 3 -34.22 27.10 -28.92
CA VAL A 3 -33.04 27.55 -28.15
C VAL A 3 -32.92 29.07 -28.46
N PRO A 4 -32.12 29.89 -27.75
CA PRO A 4 -32.09 30.41 -26.37
C PRO A 4 -32.22 31.98 -26.36
N PRO A 5 -31.74 32.75 -25.34
CA PRO A 5 -30.33 33.22 -25.35
C PRO A 5 -29.64 33.14 -23.96
N ARG A 6 -28.35 32.76 -23.77
CA ARG A 6 -27.05 33.21 -24.32
C ARG A 6 -26.66 34.59 -23.74
N LEU A 7 -25.57 34.73 -22.95
CA LEU A 7 -24.22 35.17 -23.36
C LEU A 7 -23.52 35.72 -22.08
N ARG A 8 -22.20 35.77 -21.85
CA ARG A 8 -20.98 35.23 -22.49
C ARG A 8 -19.78 35.58 -21.58
N THR A 9 -18.87 34.61 -21.41
CA THR A 9 -17.39 34.69 -21.51
C THR A 9 -16.59 35.90 -21.02
N THR A 10 -15.50 35.59 -20.30
CA THR A 10 -14.12 35.86 -20.76
C THR A 10 -13.10 34.91 -20.10
N ARG A 11 -12.44 34.08 -20.92
CA ARG A 11 -11.03 33.65 -20.77
C ARG A 11 -10.18 34.64 -21.64
N PRO A 12 -8.82 34.65 -21.75
CA PRO A 12 -7.90 33.51 -21.54
C PRO A 12 -6.40 33.82 -21.15
N ILE A 13 -5.60 32.73 -21.03
CA ILE A 13 -4.12 32.55 -21.23
C ILE A 13 -3.07 33.28 -20.35
N LEU A 14 -2.27 32.50 -19.59
CA LEU A 14 -0.79 32.42 -19.72
C LEU A 14 -0.21 31.28 -18.84
N GLY A 15 0.54 30.36 -19.45
CA GLY A 15 1.72 29.74 -18.82
C GLY A 15 2.95 30.60 -19.13
N PRO A 16 4.10 30.47 -18.43
CA PRO A 16 4.88 29.22 -18.44
C PRO A 16 5.60 28.86 -17.11
N THR A 17 6.07 27.61 -17.02
CA THR A 17 7.13 27.09 -16.12
C THR A 17 8.44 27.91 -16.27
N PRO A 18 9.43 27.96 -15.33
CA PRO A 18 10.20 26.77 -14.90
C PRO A 18 10.90 26.84 -13.51
N ARG A 19 11.69 25.78 -13.21
CA ARG A 19 12.75 25.64 -12.18
C ARG A 19 12.26 25.40 -10.74
N SER A 20 12.89 24.61 -9.88
CA SER A 20 13.95 23.59 -9.92
C SER A 20 14.14 23.15 -8.47
N LEU A 21 14.33 21.84 -8.24
CA LEU A 21 15.22 21.24 -7.22
C LEU A 21 15.41 21.93 -5.84
N ALA A 22 14.90 21.28 -4.79
CA ALA A 22 15.56 21.08 -3.48
C ALA A 22 14.68 20.06 -2.72
N PHE A 23 15.03 18.80 -2.46
CA PHE A 23 16.22 18.24 -1.81
C PHE A 23 16.64 19.05 -0.57
N ALA A 24 16.02 18.75 0.57
CA ALA A 24 16.69 18.74 1.86
C ALA A 24 15.84 17.99 2.91
N LEU A 25 16.43 16.92 3.44
CA LEU A 25 16.03 16.23 4.66
C LEU A 25 16.09 17.18 5.88
N PRO A 26 15.44 16.84 7.00
CA PRO A 26 15.37 17.70 8.19
C PRO A 26 16.55 17.45 9.12
N LEU A 27 17.15 18.51 9.67
CA LEU A 27 17.94 18.41 10.89
C LEU A 27 17.93 19.74 11.66
N ALA A 28 17.34 19.67 12.85
CA ALA A 28 17.67 20.40 14.07
C ALA A 28 18.07 21.90 13.98
N LEU A 29 17.26 22.75 14.62
CA LEU A 29 17.80 23.56 15.71
C LEU A 29 16.70 23.97 16.70
N ALA A 30 16.98 23.69 17.97
CA ALA A 30 16.24 24.14 19.13
C ALA A 30 16.54 25.62 19.45
N LEU A 31 15.53 26.38 19.88
CA LEU A 31 15.63 27.53 20.79
C LEU A 31 14.19 27.91 21.19
N SER A 32 13.66 27.43 22.32
CA SER A 32 13.70 28.09 23.64
C SER A 32 13.15 29.53 23.65
N LEU A 33 11.91 29.70 24.12
CA LEU A 33 11.48 30.69 25.12
C LEU A 33 10.08 30.26 25.61
N ALA A 34 9.93 29.72 26.83
CA ALA A 34 9.70 30.45 28.07
C ALA A 34 8.39 31.27 28.03
N LEU A 35 7.48 31.25 29.01
CA LEU A 35 7.37 30.67 30.34
C LEU A 35 5.91 30.96 30.78
N LEU A 36 5.28 30.08 31.56
CA LEU A 36 4.72 30.43 32.89
C LEU A 36 3.88 29.27 33.47
N PRO A 37 4.31 28.68 34.60
CA PRO A 37 3.55 27.72 35.38
C PRO A 37 2.73 28.42 36.47
N ARG A 38 1.60 27.83 36.87
CA ARG A 38 0.93 28.13 38.15
C ARG A 38 0.86 26.86 38.98
N THR A 39 1.80 26.72 39.91
CA THR A 39 1.72 25.82 41.06
C THR A 39 1.13 26.60 42.24
N GLY A 40 0.14 26.02 42.91
CA GLY A 40 -0.36 26.46 44.21
C GLY A 40 -0.48 25.24 45.13
N HIS A 41 0.19 25.34 46.27
CA HIS A 41 0.48 24.31 47.26
C HIS A 41 -0.73 23.67 47.95
N ALA A 42 -0.56 22.44 48.44
CA ALA A 42 -0.93 22.06 49.80
C ALA A 42 -0.18 20.79 50.23
N GLN A 43 0.79 20.97 51.13
CA GLN A 43 1.43 19.90 51.90
C GLN A 43 0.61 19.62 53.17
N THR A 44 0.57 18.34 53.49
CA THR A 44 0.16 17.67 54.72
C THR A 44 0.59 18.35 56.03
N SER A 45 -0.33 18.46 56.99
CA SER A 45 -0.01 18.46 58.42
C SER A 45 -1.06 17.68 59.22
N ARG A 46 -0.59 17.15 60.34
CA ARG A 46 -1.02 15.97 61.11
C ARG A 46 -2.37 16.06 61.86
N ALA A 47 -2.90 14.86 62.06
CA ALA A 47 -3.63 14.32 63.22
C ALA A 47 -4.05 15.28 64.34
N ASP A 48 -5.35 15.31 64.61
CA ASP A 48 -5.89 14.94 65.93
C ASP A 48 -7.35 14.46 65.81
N GLU A 49 -7.79 13.78 66.85
CA GLU A 49 -8.85 12.80 67.00
C GLU A 49 -10.30 13.34 67.02
N SER A 50 -11.25 12.42 66.75
CA SER A 50 -12.63 12.37 67.27
C SER A 50 -13.81 12.97 66.49
N GLN A 51 -14.89 12.18 66.54
CA GLN A 51 -16.31 12.48 66.27
C GLN A 51 -16.89 12.32 64.84
N ARG A 52 -17.47 11.13 64.62
CA ARG A 52 -18.70 10.80 63.87
C ARG A 52 -19.39 11.94 63.10
N THR A 53 -19.56 11.77 61.80
CA THR A 53 -20.88 11.75 61.12
C THR A 53 -20.72 11.28 59.67
N ALA A 54 -21.65 10.45 59.20
CA ALA A 54 -21.65 9.87 57.87
C ALA A 54 -21.67 10.94 56.77
N PRO A 55 -20.91 10.80 55.65
CA PRO A 55 -21.07 11.72 54.54
C PRO A 55 -22.33 11.35 53.75
N THR A 56 -23.30 12.25 53.80
CA THR A 56 -24.36 12.44 52.81
C THR A 56 -23.76 12.34 51.39
N PRO A 57 -24.37 11.61 50.44
CA PRO A 57 -23.87 11.60 49.07
C PRO A 57 -24.08 12.99 48.46
N ASP A 58 -23.00 13.76 48.40
CA ASP A 58 -22.97 15.04 47.69
C ASP A 58 -23.19 14.77 46.20
N ARG A 59 -24.41 15.04 45.74
CA ARG A 59 -24.87 14.92 44.36
C ARG A 59 -24.25 16.04 43.52
N ARG A 60 -22.95 15.94 43.24
CA ARG A 60 -22.31 16.67 42.13
C ARG A 60 -20.88 16.21 41.84
N SER A 61 -20.63 14.91 41.76
CA SER A 61 -19.49 14.43 40.97
C SER A 61 -19.73 14.83 39.51
N PRO A 62 -18.81 15.53 38.82
CA PRO A 62 -18.90 15.66 37.38
C PRO A 62 -19.00 14.23 36.84
N ARG A 63 -20.10 13.89 36.14
CA ARG A 63 -20.28 12.58 35.49
C ARG A 63 -18.95 12.21 34.86
N ALA A 64 -18.30 11.15 35.34
CA ALA A 64 -17.03 10.70 34.80
C ALA A 64 -17.22 10.60 33.28
N LEU A 65 -16.51 11.45 32.54
CA LEU A 65 -16.67 11.54 31.10
C LEU A 65 -16.40 10.16 30.53
N ARG A 66 -17.35 9.63 29.75
CA ARG A 66 -17.18 8.31 29.13
C ARG A 66 -16.00 8.35 28.17
N THR A 67 -15.16 7.33 28.23
CA THR A 67 -13.98 7.22 27.39
C THR A 67 -14.31 6.59 26.06
N ILE A 68 -13.85 7.20 24.98
CA ILE A 68 -13.94 6.67 23.61
C ILE A 68 -12.54 6.38 23.05
N ALA A 69 -12.49 5.47 22.09
CA ALA A 69 -11.28 5.18 21.35
C ALA A 69 -11.40 5.68 19.90
N ILE A 70 -10.45 6.50 19.47
CA ILE A 70 -10.47 7.12 18.14
C ILE A 70 -9.36 6.59 17.24
N ASP A 71 -9.57 6.69 15.94
CA ASP A 71 -8.58 6.29 14.94
C ASP A 71 -7.40 7.27 14.88
N GLU A 72 -6.18 6.75 14.70
CA GLU A 72 -4.97 7.57 14.47
C GLU A 72 -5.14 8.53 13.28
N ARG A 73 -5.93 8.16 12.27
CA ARG A 73 -6.21 9.06 11.13
C ARG A 73 -7.01 10.30 11.56
N LEU A 74 -8.02 10.11 12.41
CA LEU A 74 -8.85 11.20 12.93
C LEU A 74 -8.02 12.13 13.83
N VAL A 75 -7.15 11.56 14.65
CA VAL A 75 -6.15 12.30 15.46
C VAL A 75 -5.29 13.21 14.59
N ARG A 76 -4.68 12.67 13.53
CA ARG A 76 -3.80 13.45 12.65
C ARG A 76 -4.54 14.52 11.85
N ASP A 77 -5.71 14.19 11.30
CA ASP A 77 -6.46 15.12 10.44
C ASP A 77 -7.15 16.25 11.23
N LYS A 78 -7.49 16.02 12.51
CA LYS A 78 -8.17 16.99 13.38
C LYS A 78 -7.31 17.57 14.50
N GLY A 79 -6.05 17.14 14.63
CA GLY A 79 -5.12 17.61 15.65
C GLY A 79 -5.51 17.23 17.08
N LEU A 80 -6.13 16.05 17.26
CA LEU A 80 -6.63 15.59 18.55
C LEU A 80 -5.57 14.79 19.33
N ALA A 81 -5.58 14.87 20.65
CA ALA A 81 -4.69 14.14 21.54
C ALA A 81 -5.44 13.23 22.51
N LEU A 82 -4.69 12.33 23.17
CA LEU A 82 -5.21 11.59 24.32
C LEU A 82 -5.57 12.58 25.44
N GLY A 83 -6.74 12.38 26.05
CA GLY A 83 -7.26 13.28 27.08
C GLY A 83 -8.08 14.47 26.55
N ASP A 84 -8.18 14.65 25.23
CA ASP A 84 -9.08 15.67 24.68
C ASP A 84 -10.56 15.30 24.91
N THR A 85 -11.39 16.32 25.10
CA THR A 85 -12.84 16.15 25.20
C THR A 85 -13.49 16.46 23.85
N LEU A 86 -14.30 15.53 23.36
CA LEU A 86 -15.04 15.64 22.11
C LEU A 86 -16.54 15.63 22.38
N GLU A 87 -17.32 16.27 21.51
CA GLU A 87 -18.77 16.14 21.48
C GLU A 87 -19.15 15.17 20.36
N VAL A 88 -19.79 14.06 20.72
CA VAL A 88 -20.20 13.01 19.77
C VAL A 88 -21.72 12.98 19.70
N ALA A 89 -22.24 13.12 18.48
CA ALA A 89 -23.67 13.03 18.18
C ALA A 89 -23.89 12.00 17.06
N ALA A 90 -25.07 11.37 17.03
CA ALA A 90 -25.42 10.43 15.97
C ALA A 90 -25.69 11.11 14.62
N THR A 91 -26.03 12.40 14.63
CA THR A 91 -26.28 13.20 13.43
C THR A 91 -25.48 14.50 13.51
N PRO A 92 -24.90 15.01 12.42
CA PRO A 92 -24.21 16.30 12.42
C PRO A 92 -25.13 17.42 12.95
N GLY A 93 -24.71 18.10 14.02
CA GLY A 93 -25.49 19.17 14.65
C GLY A 93 -26.62 18.71 15.58
N GLY A 94 -26.76 17.40 15.83
CA GLY A 94 -27.69 16.86 16.83
C GLY A 94 -27.18 17.06 18.26
N ALA A 95 -28.04 16.78 19.25
CA ALA A 95 -27.65 16.80 20.66
C ALA A 95 -26.52 15.77 20.91
N GLY A 96 -25.34 16.25 21.26
CA GLY A 96 -24.15 15.43 21.47
C GLY A 96 -23.87 15.13 22.94
N GLU A 97 -23.12 14.05 23.17
CA GLU A 97 -22.54 13.74 24.47
C GLU A 97 -21.07 14.14 24.50
N ARG A 98 -20.63 14.76 25.60
CA ARG A 98 -19.21 15.03 25.84
C ARG A 98 -18.49 13.78 26.30
N VAL A 99 -17.43 13.42 25.59
CA VAL A 99 -16.65 12.19 25.80
C VAL A 99 -15.16 12.49 25.83
N LEU A 100 -14.41 11.67 26.56
CA LEU A 100 -12.97 11.79 26.68
C LEU A 100 -12.26 10.83 25.72
N VAL A 101 -11.22 11.29 25.04
CA VAL A 101 -10.36 10.42 24.23
C VAL A 101 -9.48 9.57 25.16
N GLY A 102 -9.85 8.31 25.37
CA GLY A 102 -9.16 7.38 26.26
C GLY A 102 -8.12 6.49 25.55
N ALA A 103 -8.25 6.26 24.25
CA ALA A 103 -7.31 5.45 23.48
C ALA A 103 -7.23 5.86 22.00
N ILE A 104 -6.06 5.64 21.40
CA ILE A 104 -5.85 5.79 19.96
C ILE A 104 -5.64 4.40 19.36
N VAL A 105 -6.51 4.04 18.41
CA VAL A 105 -6.46 2.73 17.74
C VAL A 105 -5.81 2.89 16.38
N ARG A 106 -4.79 2.06 16.13
CA ARG A 106 -4.21 1.89 14.79
C ARG A 106 -4.97 0.84 14.01
N ARG A 107 -5.27 1.16 12.74
CA ARG A 107 -5.80 0.16 11.81
C ARG A 107 -4.70 -0.84 11.45
N ALA A 108 -5.09 -2.11 11.34
CA ALA A 108 -4.27 -3.09 10.63
C ALA A 108 -4.17 -2.68 9.16
N ALA A 109 -3.02 -2.94 8.54
CA ALA A 109 -2.77 -2.62 7.15
C ALA A 109 -3.57 -3.56 6.21
N ASP A 110 -4.83 -3.24 5.95
CA ASP A 110 -5.69 -3.99 5.02
C ASP A 110 -5.96 -3.18 3.74
N PRO A 111 -5.47 -3.62 2.56
CA PRO A 111 -5.72 -2.96 1.28
C PRO A 111 -7.19 -2.69 0.97
N SER A 112 -8.10 -3.52 1.48
CA SER A 112 -9.55 -3.37 1.27
C SER A 112 -10.18 -2.25 2.10
N GLU A 113 -9.53 -1.83 3.18
CA GLU A 113 -9.98 -0.74 4.05
C GLU A 113 -9.35 0.61 3.70
N VAL A 114 -8.21 0.60 2.98
CA VAL A 114 -7.43 1.81 2.66
C VAL A 114 -8.17 2.79 1.77
N ALA A 115 -9.02 2.30 0.86
CA ALA A 115 -9.84 3.15 0.00
C ALA A 115 -11.04 3.79 0.74
N ARG A 116 -11.37 3.34 1.96
CA ARG A 116 -12.50 3.89 2.73
C ARG A 116 -12.07 5.18 3.43
N ALA A 117 -12.72 6.28 3.08
CA ALA A 117 -12.46 7.60 3.66
C ALA A 117 -13.11 7.82 5.04
N GLU A 118 -13.81 6.83 5.58
CA GLU A 118 -14.56 6.93 6.83
C GLU A 118 -13.63 7.00 8.06
N TYR A 119 -13.94 7.92 8.97
CA TYR A 119 -13.35 7.92 10.32
C TYR A 119 -14.08 6.88 11.18
N ARG A 120 -13.32 6.13 12.00
CA ARG A 120 -13.89 5.18 12.96
C ARG A 120 -13.71 5.70 14.38
N VAL A 121 -14.78 5.61 15.14
CA VAL A 121 -14.78 5.87 16.58
C VAL A 121 -15.37 4.62 17.24
N ARG A 122 -14.70 4.13 18.29
CA ARG A 122 -15.16 3.02 19.11
C ARG A 122 -15.72 3.58 20.40
N LEU A 123 -16.99 3.30 20.62
CA LEU A 123 -17.72 3.64 21.83
C LEU A 123 -18.13 2.36 22.55
N HIS A 124 -18.48 2.47 23.83
CA HIS A 124 -19.17 1.39 24.50
C HIS A 124 -20.55 1.16 23.85
N LEU A 125 -21.01 -0.10 23.83
CA LEU A 125 -22.24 -0.47 23.10
C LEU A 125 -23.47 0.26 23.65
N ASP A 126 -23.60 0.33 24.97
CA ASP A 126 -24.69 1.03 25.66
C ASP A 126 -24.73 2.52 25.27
N GLN A 127 -23.56 3.15 25.17
CA GLN A 127 -23.42 4.53 24.75
C GLN A 127 -23.84 4.72 23.29
N LEU A 128 -23.39 3.85 22.39
CA LEU A 128 -23.74 3.92 20.97
C LEU A 128 -25.25 3.73 20.76
N GLN A 129 -25.87 2.80 21.47
CA GLN A 129 -27.31 2.55 21.41
C GLN A 129 -28.12 3.76 21.92
N ALA A 130 -27.67 4.38 23.02
CA ALA A 130 -28.29 5.60 23.55
C ALA A 130 -28.17 6.79 22.58
N LEU A 131 -27.01 6.97 21.95
CA LEU A 131 -26.77 8.06 20.99
C LEU A 131 -27.57 7.89 19.69
N THR A 132 -27.67 6.65 19.19
CA THR A 132 -28.31 6.37 17.89
C THR A 132 -29.82 6.13 18.00
N GLY A 133 -30.35 5.95 19.21
CA GLY A 133 -31.76 5.56 19.41
C GLY A 133 -32.08 4.16 18.89
N SER A 134 -31.07 3.32 18.69
CA SER A 134 -31.22 1.97 18.10
C SER A 134 -31.91 0.98 19.05
N GLY A 135 -32.01 1.31 20.34
CA GLY A 135 -32.49 0.39 21.38
C GLY A 135 -31.56 -0.82 21.53
N ASP A 136 -32.12 -1.97 21.90
CA ASP A 136 -31.37 -3.23 22.03
C ASP A 136 -31.20 -3.96 20.68
N LYS A 137 -30.58 -3.27 19.72
CA LYS A 137 -30.28 -3.81 18.38
C LYS A 137 -28.78 -3.74 18.10
N VAL A 138 -28.28 -4.73 17.36
CA VAL A 138 -26.88 -4.81 16.91
C VAL A 138 -26.82 -5.23 15.46
N ASP A 139 -25.92 -4.62 14.68
CA ASP A 139 -25.71 -5.00 13.28
C ASP A 139 -24.93 -6.30 13.16
N ARG A 140 -23.90 -6.46 14.00
CA ARG A 140 -22.97 -7.60 13.99
C ARG A 140 -22.40 -7.86 15.38
N PHE A 141 -22.15 -9.12 15.69
CA PHE A 141 -21.38 -9.55 16.86
C PHE A 141 -20.26 -10.48 16.42
N ALA A 142 -19.14 -10.45 17.13
CA ALA A 142 -18.01 -11.33 16.91
C ALA A 142 -17.96 -12.36 18.04
N VAL A 143 -17.80 -13.63 17.69
CA VAL A 143 -17.66 -14.73 18.66
C VAL A 143 -16.26 -15.30 18.52
N ALA A 144 -15.49 -15.25 19.61
CA ALA A 144 -14.20 -15.92 19.67
C ALA A 144 -14.43 -17.42 19.88
N VAL A 145 -13.78 -18.24 19.07
CA VAL A 145 -13.89 -19.70 19.10
C VAL A 145 -12.50 -20.29 19.25
N THR A 146 -12.39 -21.38 20.01
CA THR A 146 -11.14 -22.15 20.14
C THR A 146 -10.62 -22.58 18.76
N PRO A 147 -9.29 -22.53 18.52
CA PRO A 147 -8.72 -22.97 17.26
C PRO A 147 -9.18 -24.39 16.89
N GLY A 148 -9.64 -24.58 15.65
CA GLY A 148 -10.13 -25.88 15.15
C GLY A 148 -11.63 -26.14 15.33
N ALA A 149 -12.34 -25.40 16.18
CA ALA A 149 -13.78 -25.61 16.43
C ALA A 149 -14.71 -24.68 15.61
N THR A 150 -14.18 -23.91 14.66
CA THR A 150 -14.91 -22.86 13.95
C THR A 150 -16.13 -23.37 13.18
N ASP A 151 -15.99 -24.48 12.44
CA ASP A 151 -17.08 -24.96 11.58
C ASP A 151 -18.24 -25.53 12.41
N ALA A 152 -17.92 -26.25 13.50
CA ALA A 152 -18.91 -26.73 14.46
C ALA A 152 -19.62 -25.57 15.18
N ALA A 153 -18.89 -24.53 15.57
CA ALA A 153 -19.47 -23.34 16.21
C ALA A 153 -20.39 -22.56 15.25
N VAL A 154 -19.99 -22.40 13.98
CA VAL A 154 -20.84 -21.75 12.96
C VAL A 154 -22.14 -22.52 12.75
N ALA A 155 -22.08 -23.85 12.65
CA ALA A 155 -23.28 -24.69 12.52
C ALA A 155 -24.20 -24.56 13.74
N ALA A 156 -23.63 -24.63 14.96
CA ALA A 156 -24.38 -24.51 16.20
C ALA A 156 -25.03 -23.13 16.38
N ILE A 157 -24.34 -22.05 16.00
CA ILE A 157 -24.89 -20.68 16.05
C ILE A 157 -26.02 -20.54 15.05
N ASN A 158 -25.81 -20.94 13.78
CA ASN A 158 -26.81 -20.82 12.73
C ASN A 158 -28.09 -21.64 13.01
N ALA A 159 -27.97 -22.77 13.73
CA ALA A 159 -29.13 -23.56 14.13
C ALA A 159 -30.00 -22.89 15.21
N ARG A 160 -29.43 -21.96 15.98
CA ARG A 160 -30.08 -21.32 17.13
C ARG A 160 -30.38 -19.83 16.92
N SER A 161 -29.70 -19.17 15.97
CA SER A 161 -29.84 -17.75 15.71
C SER A 161 -31.00 -17.48 14.74
N PHE A 162 -31.99 -16.70 15.19
CA PHE A 162 -33.03 -16.17 14.32
C PHE A 162 -32.61 -14.80 13.78
N GLY A 163 -32.70 -14.59 12.46
CA GLY A 163 -32.39 -13.30 11.81
C GLY A 163 -30.90 -13.01 11.57
N PHE A 164 -29.98 -13.83 12.08
CA PHE A 164 -28.53 -13.71 11.86
C PHE A 164 -27.97 -14.94 11.14
N ARG A 165 -26.90 -14.71 10.35
CA ARG A 165 -26.07 -15.78 9.81
C ARG A 165 -24.63 -15.61 10.27
N ALA A 166 -24.12 -16.63 10.95
CA ALA A 166 -22.72 -16.74 11.31
C ALA A 166 -21.90 -17.12 10.08
N HIS A 167 -20.85 -16.35 9.84
CA HIS A 167 -19.83 -16.63 8.85
C HIS A 167 -18.47 -16.75 9.53
N PRO A 168 -17.63 -17.74 9.19
CA PRO A 168 -16.30 -17.81 9.75
C PRO A 168 -15.49 -16.62 9.25
N SER A 169 -14.65 -16.03 10.10
CA SER A 169 -13.87 -14.82 9.77
C SER A 169 -13.03 -15.00 8.51
N ARG A 170 -12.53 -16.23 8.28
CA ARG A 170 -11.80 -16.60 7.04
C ARG A 170 -12.64 -16.46 5.78
N ALA A 171 -13.94 -16.75 5.80
CA ALA A 171 -14.80 -16.66 4.62
C ALA A 171 -15.08 -15.19 4.26
N VAL A 172 -15.34 -14.36 5.27
CA VAL A 172 -15.53 -12.91 5.10
C VAL A 172 -14.25 -12.23 4.59
N ALA A 173 -13.09 -12.62 5.13
CA ALA A 173 -11.79 -12.15 4.66
C ALA A 173 -11.48 -12.68 3.24
N ALA A 174 -11.83 -13.94 2.94
CA ALA A 174 -11.59 -14.55 1.63
C ALA A 174 -12.45 -13.92 0.54
N GLU A 175 -13.70 -13.56 0.81
CA GLU A 175 -14.57 -12.89 -0.17
C GLU A 175 -13.99 -11.52 -0.58
N THR A 176 -13.53 -10.76 0.41
CA THR A 176 -12.81 -9.50 0.17
C THR A 176 -11.51 -9.73 -0.60
N SER A 177 -10.80 -10.82 -0.29
CA SER A 177 -9.57 -11.22 -0.99
C SER A 177 -9.81 -11.73 -2.42
N ARG A 178 -10.99 -12.29 -2.74
CA ARG A 178 -11.30 -12.84 -4.08
C ARG A 178 -11.26 -11.76 -5.16
N THR A 179 -11.82 -10.58 -4.88
CA THR A 179 -11.78 -9.45 -5.82
C THR A 179 -10.33 -9.02 -6.11
N PHE A 180 -9.51 -8.89 -5.07
CA PHE A 180 -8.08 -8.59 -5.23
C PHE A 180 -7.31 -9.72 -5.92
N ALA A 181 -7.67 -10.99 -5.69
CA ALA A 181 -7.05 -12.13 -6.35
C ALA A 181 -7.31 -12.15 -7.86
N VAL A 182 -8.49 -11.72 -8.32
CA VAL A 182 -8.79 -11.60 -9.76
C VAL A 182 -7.90 -10.53 -10.39
N VAL A 183 -7.81 -9.34 -9.78
CA VAL A 183 -6.93 -8.25 -10.27
C VAL A 183 -5.47 -8.69 -10.28
N SER A 184 -5.01 -9.37 -9.23
CA SER A 184 -3.64 -9.90 -9.15
C SER A 184 -3.35 -10.91 -10.26
N ARG A 185 -4.27 -11.83 -10.54
CA ARG A 185 -4.14 -12.79 -11.65
C ARG A 185 -4.05 -12.09 -13.01
N PHE A 186 -4.89 -11.09 -13.23
CA PHE A 186 -4.88 -10.30 -14.46
C PHE A 186 -3.56 -9.57 -14.66
N ASN A 187 -3.05 -8.89 -13.62
CA ASN A 187 -1.74 -8.23 -13.66
C ASN A 187 -0.60 -9.22 -13.92
N ARG A 188 -0.67 -10.42 -13.33
CA ARG A 188 0.31 -11.48 -13.57
C ARG A 188 0.27 -11.97 -15.02
N ALA A 189 -0.92 -12.13 -15.60
CA ALA A 189 -1.07 -12.52 -16.99
C ALA A 189 -0.46 -11.47 -17.95
N ILE A 190 -0.74 -10.18 -17.73
CA ILE A 190 -0.12 -9.10 -18.50
C ILE A 190 1.40 -9.14 -18.34
N GLY A 191 1.91 -9.31 -17.11
CA GLY A 191 3.34 -9.41 -16.86
C GLY A 191 4.01 -10.54 -17.65
N VAL A 192 3.39 -11.72 -17.71
CA VAL A 192 3.89 -12.84 -18.53
C VAL A 192 3.91 -12.49 -20.01
N ILE A 193 2.84 -11.89 -20.54
CA ILE A 193 2.77 -11.47 -21.94
C ILE A 193 3.86 -10.45 -22.26
N THR A 194 4.09 -9.47 -21.39
CA THR A 194 5.16 -8.47 -21.57
C THR A 194 6.54 -9.12 -21.56
N ILE A 195 6.80 -10.06 -20.64
CA ILE A 195 8.07 -10.80 -20.59
C ILE A 195 8.30 -11.56 -21.90
N VAL A 196 7.29 -12.27 -22.41
CA VAL A 196 7.40 -13.02 -23.67
C VAL A 196 7.64 -12.08 -24.85
N ALA A 197 6.87 -10.99 -24.94
CA ALA A 197 7.04 -9.99 -26.00
C ALA A 197 8.45 -9.38 -25.98
N SER A 198 8.96 -9.01 -24.80
CA SER A 198 10.32 -8.49 -24.64
C SER A 198 11.40 -9.52 -24.99
N ALA A 199 11.20 -10.80 -24.65
CA ALA A 199 12.14 -11.86 -25.01
C ALA A 199 12.22 -12.08 -26.53
N ILE A 200 11.07 -12.07 -27.21
CA ILE A 200 11.01 -12.15 -28.68
C ILE A 200 11.68 -10.93 -29.29
N PHE A 201 11.38 -9.73 -28.78
CA PHE A 201 12.00 -8.49 -29.25
C PHE A 201 13.53 -8.51 -29.12
N LEU A 202 14.05 -8.96 -27.96
CA LEU A 202 15.48 -9.12 -27.75
C LEU A 202 16.10 -10.13 -28.73
N LEU A 203 15.44 -11.27 -28.95
CA LEU A 203 15.89 -12.27 -29.91
C LEU A 203 15.92 -11.70 -31.34
N CYS A 204 14.90 -10.95 -31.76
CA CYS A 204 14.86 -10.31 -33.06
C CYS A 204 16.04 -9.35 -33.26
N ILE A 205 16.35 -8.51 -32.26
CA ILE A 205 17.51 -7.61 -32.34
C ILE A 205 18.82 -8.38 -32.42
N MET A 206 19.00 -9.43 -31.60
CA MET A 206 20.20 -10.25 -31.66
C MET A 206 20.38 -10.91 -33.02
N LEU A 207 19.30 -11.42 -33.61
CA LEU A 207 19.30 -12.00 -34.94
C LEU A 207 19.66 -10.97 -36.02
N LEU A 208 19.11 -9.75 -35.95
CA LEU A 208 19.44 -8.66 -36.87
C LEU A 208 20.93 -8.30 -36.78
N LYS A 209 21.46 -8.07 -35.58
CA LYS A 209 22.89 -7.75 -35.37
C LYS A 209 23.83 -8.83 -35.89
N VAL A 210 23.45 -10.08 -35.71
CA VAL A 210 24.20 -11.24 -36.18
C VAL A 210 24.20 -11.33 -37.70
N GLU A 211 23.07 -11.02 -38.35
CA GLU A 211 22.98 -11.02 -39.82
C GLU A 211 23.83 -9.89 -40.43
N GLU A 212 23.84 -8.71 -39.82
CA GLU A 212 24.70 -7.59 -40.25
C GLU A 212 26.19 -7.95 -40.21
N ARG A 213 26.62 -8.69 -39.18
CA ARG A 213 28.03 -9.12 -38.98
C ARG A 213 28.35 -10.49 -39.57
N ARG A 214 27.45 -11.06 -40.37
CA ARG A 214 27.56 -12.44 -40.87
C ARG A 214 28.80 -12.67 -41.73
N ARG A 215 29.18 -11.70 -42.58
CA ARG A 215 30.38 -11.77 -43.44
C ARG A 215 31.67 -11.76 -42.64
N ASP A 216 31.74 -10.92 -41.62
CA ASP A 216 32.91 -10.83 -40.74
C ASP A 216 33.12 -12.15 -39.98
N VAL A 217 32.03 -12.73 -39.45
CA VAL A 217 32.07 -14.02 -38.77
C VAL A 217 32.42 -15.17 -39.73
N ALA A 218 31.98 -15.10 -40.98
CA ALA A 218 32.37 -16.06 -42.02
C ALA A 218 33.89 -16.02 -42.26
N ALA A 219 34.46 -14.82 -42.42
CA ALA A 219 35.89 -14.62 -42.61
C ALA A 219 36.71 -15.16 -41.42
N LEU A 220 36.29 -14.84 -40.18
CA LEU A 220 36.93 -15.34 -38.96
C LEU A 220 36.91 -16.88 -38.88
N ARG A 221 35.81 -17.51 -39.32
CA ARG A 221 35.70 -18.97 -39.34
C ARG A 221 36.56 -19.63 -40.42
N LEU A 222 36.82 -18.95 -41.55
CA LEU A 222 37.75 -19.43 -42.57
C LEU A 222 39.21 -19.36 -42.10
N LEU A 223 39.53 -18.40 -41.22
CA LEU A 223 40.82 -18.30 -40.54
C LEU A 223 41.01 -19.32 -39.41
N GLY A 224 40.07 -20.24 -39.20
CA GLY A 224 40.18 -21.33 -38.23
C GLY A 224 39.56 -21.06 -36.85
N ILE A 225 38.87 -19.93 -36.65
CA ILE A 225 38.22 -19.65 -35.36
C ILE A 225 37.08 -20.64 -35.11
N SER A 226 37.07 -21.22 -33.91
CA SER A 226 36.09 -22.23 -33.52
C SER A 226 34.67 -21.64 -33.42
N ARG A 227 33.65 -22.46 -33.74
CA ARG A 227 32.23 -22.10 -33.55
C ARG A 227 31.91 -21.74 -32.10
N ARG A 228 32.61 -22.36 -31.14
CA ARG A 228 32.44 -22.13 -29.70
C ARG A 228 32.90 -20.74 -29.30
N THR A 229 34.02 -20.27 -29.86
CA THR A 229 34.54 -18.91 -29.61
C THR A 229 33.56 -17.85 -30.10
N VAL A 230 33.03 -18.00 -31.32
CA VAL A 230 32.01 -17.09 -31.88
C VAL A 230 30.73 -17.11 -31.03
N THR A 231 30.26 -18.31 -30.65
CA THR A 231 29.07 -18.47 -29.81
C THR A 231 29.27 -17.82 -28.44
N GLY A 232 30.43 -18.02 -27.82
CA GLY A 232 30.78 -17.41 -26.53
C GLY A 232 30.78 -15.90 -26.59
N ALA A 233 31.33 -15.31 -27.66
CA ALA A 233 31.33 -13.85 -27.84
C ALA A 233 29.90 -13.27 -27.94
N VAL A 234 29.02 -13.90 -28.73
CA VAL A 234 27.62 -13.46 -28.88
C VAL A 234 26.83 -13.62 -27.57
N VAL A 235 27.04 -14.74 -26.86
CA VAL A 235 26.39 -14.96 -25.56
C VAL A 235 26.90 -13.97 -24.52
N LEU A 236 28.19 -13.65 -24.51
CA LEU A 236 28.77 -12.66 -23.61
C LEU A 236 28.18 -11.27 -23.88
N GLU A 237 28.05 -10.87 -25.15
CA GLU A 237 27.42 -9.61 -25.52
C GLU A 237 25.95 -9.55 -25.06
N ALA A 238 25.17 -10.60 -25.33
CA ALA A 238 23.78 -10.69 -24.89
C ALA A 238 23.65 -10.68 -23.35
N SER A 239 24.58 -11.33 -22.65
CA SER A 239 24.63 -11.36 -21.17
C SER A 239 24.96 -9.99 -20.60
N CYS A 240 25.91 -9.26 -21.19
CA CYS A 240 26.21 -7.88 -20.79
C CYS A 240 25.00 -6.96 -20.97
N ILE A 241 24.31 -7.07 -22.10
CA ILE A 241 23.07 -6.31 -22.36
C ILE A 241 21.99 -6.66 -21.33
N ALA A 242 21.83 -7.94 -20.99
CA ALA A 242 20.88 -8.38 -19.97
C ALA A 242 21.23 -7.85 -18.57
N VAL A 243 22.50 -7.90 -18.17
CA VAL A 243 22.95 -7.35 -16.88
C VAL A 243 22.68 -5.86 -16.79
N LEU A 244 23.09 -5.09 -17.82
CA LEU A 244 22.86 -3.64 -17.86
C LEU A 244 21.37 -3.30 -17.91
N GLY A 245 20.60 -4.02 -18.72
CA GLY A 245 19.15 -3.88 -18.80
C GLY A 245 18.45 -4.20 -17.49
N SER A 246 18.90 -5.24 -16.76
CA SER A 246 18.35 -5.60 -15.45
C SER A 246 18.65 -4.54 -14.40
N ALA A 247 19.88 -3.98 -14.37
CA ALA A 247 20.23 -2.91 -13.46
C ALA A 247 19.40 -1.65 -13.71
N ALA A 248 19.27 -1.25 -14.98
CA ALA A 248 18.43 -0.12 -15.39
C ALA A 248 16.95 -0.37 -15.07
N GLY A 249 16.43 -1.57 -15.36
CA GLY A 249 15.05 -1.97 -15.09
C GLY A 249 14.71 -2.00 -13.60
N VAL A 250 15.63 -2.48 -12.76
CA VAL A 250 15.47 -2.47 -11.29
C VAL A 250 15.47 -1.04 -10.77
N ALA A 251 16.41 -0.20 -11.21
CA ALA A 251 16.44 1.21 -10.83
C ALA A 251 15.14 1.93 -11.23
N PHE A 252 14.68 1.71 -12.46
CA PHE A 252 13.41 2.25 -12.95
C PHE A 252 12.22 1.74 -12.14
N GLY A 253 12.19 0.44 -11.80
CA GLY A 253 11.17 -0.17 -10.95
C GLY A 253 11.08 0.45 -9.56
N TYR A 254 12.23 0.76 -8.93
CA TYR A 254 12.27 1.48 -7.65
C TYR A 254 11.72 2.90 -7.77
N VAL A 255 12.09 3.63 -8.83
CA VAL A 255 11.57 4.99 -9.09
C VAL A 255 10.05 4.96 -9.29
N CYS A 256 9.54 4.06 -10.12
CA CYS A 256 8.10 3.89 -10.31
C CYS A 256 7.40 3.50 -8.99
N SER A 257 7.97 2.58 -8.22
CA SER A 257 7.45 2.18 -6.90
C SER A 257 7.38 3.37 -5.95
N ALA A 258 8.41 4.21 -5.90
CA ALA A 258 8.44 5.41 -5.08
C ALA A 258 7.38 6.43 -5.50
N ILE A 259 7.21 6.67 -6.80
CA ILE A 259 6.18 7.58 -7.36
C ILE A 259 4.77 7.08 -7.03
N ILE A 260 4.51 5.78 -7.24
CA ILE A 260 3.23 5.14 -6.94
C ILE A 260 2.92 5.27 -5.44
N ASN A 261 3.88 4.93 -4.58
CA ASN A 261 3.71 5.04 -3.15
C ASN A 261 3.50 6.50 -2.71
N TRP A 262 4.24 7.46 -3.28
CA TRP A 262 4.04 8.88 -2.99
C TRP A 262 2.62 9.33 -3.38
N TYR A 263 2.17 9.01 -4.59
CA TYR A 263 0.84 9.35 -5.08
C TYR A 263 -0.26 8.78 -4.18
N TYR A 264 -0.22 7.47 -3.91
CA TYR A 264 -1.26 6.81 -3.12
C TYR A 264 -1.22 7.16 -1.62
N ARG A 265 -0.05 7.44 -1.06
CA ARG A 265 0.03 7.99 0.30
C ARG A 265 -0.59 9.38 0.38
N GLY A 266 -0.43 10.20 -0.66
CA GLY A 266 -1.09 11.51 -0.75
C GLY A 266 -2.61 11.40 -0.85
N VAL A 267 -3.10 10.54 -1.76
CA VAL A 267 -4.54 10.35 -2.01
C VAL A 267 -5.24 9.72 -0.82
N TYR A 268 -4.72 8.61 -0.29
CA TYR A 268 -5.38 7.86 0.77
C TYR A 268 -4.96 8.28 2.19
N ARG A 269 -3.97 9.18 2.33
CA ARG A 269 -3.42 9.64 3.62
C ARG A 269 -3.07 8.48 4.56
N THR A 270 -2.49 7.42 4.00
CA THR A 270 -2.08 6.24 4.76
C THR A 270 -0.57 6.11 4.81
N PRO A 271 0.00 5.52 5.89
CA PRO A 271 1.42 5.18 5.92
C PRO A 271 1.75 3.91 5.13
N LEU A 272 0.78 3.27 4.47
CA LEU A 272 1.01 2.00 3.78
C LEU A 272 1.85 2.18 2.52
N ALA A 273 2.71 1.19 2.25
CA ALA A 273 3.36 1.01 0.97
C ALA A 273 2.49 0.09 0.08
N PHE A 274 2.05 0.61 -1.06
CA PHE A 274 1.23 -0.10 -2.04
C PHE A 274 2.09 -0.89 -3.03
N SER A 275 3.31 -0.41 -3.29
CA SER A 275 4.31 -1.08 -4.09
C SER A 275 5.50 -1.43 -3.20
N LEU A 276 5.78 -2.72 -3.06
CA LEU A 276 6.89 -3.25 -2.29
C LEU A 276 7.86 -3.92 -3.24
N VAL A 277 9.06 -3.34 -3.36
CA VAL A 277 10.17 -3.96 -4.09
C VAL A 277 10.96 -4.78 -3.08
N THR A 278 10.60 -6.06 -2.97
CA THR A 278 11.27 -7.01 -2.07
C THR A 278 12.58 -7.50 -2.72
N PRO A 279 13.64 -7.79 -1.94
CA PRO A 279 14.88 -8.37 -2.48
C PRO A 279 14.65 -9.63 -3.33
N GLY A 280 13.67 -10.47 -2.96
CA GLY A 280 13.29 -11.64 -3.75
C GLY A 280 12.77 -11.31 -5.15
N THR A 281 11.99 -10.23 -5.30
CA THR A 281 11.48 -9.76 -6.61
C THR A 281 12.61 -9.23 -7.48
N VAL A 282 13.56 -8.51 -6.89
CA VAL A 282 14.76 -8.03 -7.59
C VAL A 282 15.60 -9.22 -8.06
N ALA A 283 15.90 -10.16 -7.16
CA ALA A 283 16.67 -11.35 -7.49
C ALA A 283 16.01 -12.18 -8.60
N PHE A 284 14.70 -12.39 -8.52
CA PHE A 284 13.93 -13.07 -9.57
C PHE A 284 14.00 -12.33 -10.91
N SER A 285 13.87 -10.99 -10.91
CA SER A 285 13.89 -10.20 -12.14
C SER A 285 15.26 -10.20 -12.82
N VAL A 286 16.33 -10.10 -12.03
CA VAL A 286 17.72 -10.18 -12.52
C VAL A 286 18.01 -11.58 -13.07
N ALA A 287 17.64 -12.63 -12.33
CA ALA A 287 17.80 -14.01 -12.78
C ALA A 287 17.03 -14.27 -14.09
N LEU A 288 15.77 -13.83 -14.16
CA LEU A 288 14.96 -13.96 -15.36
C LEU A 288 15.55 -13.21 -16.54
N SER A 289 16.02 -11.97 -16.33
CA SER A 289 16.68 -11.18 -17.37
C SER A 289 17.92 -11.88 -17.92
N LEU A 290 18.75 -12.45 -17.04
CA LEU A 290 19.95 -13.18 -17.43
C LEU A 290 19.62 -14.45 -18.22
N VAL A 291 18.63 -15.23 -17.77
CA VAL A 291 18.15 -16.44 -18.48
C VAL A 291 17.66 -16.07 -19.89
N LEU A 292 16.86 -15.02 -20.02
CA LEU A 292 16.33 -14.58 -21.32
C LEU A 292 17.44 -14.04 -22.23
N GLY A 293 18.39 -13.28 -21.69
CA GLY A 293 19.54 -12.76 -22.44
C GLY A 293 20.45 -13.86 -22.96
N ILE A 294 20.85 -14.79 -22.09
CA ILE A 294 21.66 -15.95 -22.46
C ILE A 294 20.91 -16.81 -23.48
N GLY A 295 19.62 -17.07 -23.25
CA GLY A 295 18.77 -17.85 -24.16
C GLY A 295 18.70 -17.24 -25.55
N ALA A 296 18.43 -15.93 -25.64
CA ALA A 296 18.39 -15.20 -26.91
C ALA A 296 19.74 -15.21 -27.63
N GLY A 297 20.84 -14.98 -26.91
CA GLY A 297 22.19 -15.02 -27.46
C GLY A 297 22.58 -16.41 -27.99
N LEU A 298 22.25 -17.47 -27.26
CA LEU A 298 22.47 -18.86 -27.69
C LEU A 298 21.68 -19.21 -28.94
N LEU A 299 20.40 -18.83 -29.00
CA LEU A 299 19.54 -19.05 -30.16
C LEU A 299 20.08 -18.33 -31.41
N ALA A 300 20.46 -17.06 -31.27
CA ALA A 300 21.02 -16.28 -32.37
C ALA A 300 22.36 -16.84 -32.85
N ALA A 301 23.26 -17.19 -31.93
CA ALA A 301 24.56 -17.76 -32.24
C ALA A 301 24.47 -19.15 -32.92
N ARG A 302 23.52 -20.00 -32.49
CA ARG A 302 23.26 -21.30 -33.13
C ARG A 302 22.80 -21.11 -34.58
N ARG A 303 21.94 -20.13 -34.84
CA ARG A 303 21.48 -19.83 -36.20
C ARG A 303 22.63 -19.41 -37.12
N LEU A 304 23.56 -18.60 -36.62
CA LEU A 304 24.75 -18.15 -37.36
C LEU A 304 25.75 -19.29 -37.62
N THR A 305 26.05 -20.08 -36.60
CA THR A 305 27.09 -21.12 -36.68
C THR A 305 26.63 -22.40 -37.37
N GLY A 306 25.31 -22.61 -37.49
CA GLY A 306 24.70 -23.73 -38.20
C GLY A 306 24.90 -23.69 -39.72
N VAL A 307 25.17 -22.52 -40.29
CA VAL A 307 25.36 -22.34 -41.74
C VAL A 307 26.85 -22.54 -42.12
N PRO A 308 27.17 -23.29 -43.20
CA PRO A 308 28.54 -23.44 -43.68
C PRO A 308 29.15 -22.11 -44.13
N PRO A 309 30.40 -21.77 -43.76
CA PRO A 309 31.00 -20.47 -44.05
C PRO A 309 31.16 -20.18 -45.55
N LEU A 310 31.37 -21.22 -46.39
CA LEU A 310 31.43 -21.08 -47.85
C LEU A 310 30.11 -20.62 -48.48
N SER A 311 28.96 -21.02 -47.91
CA SER A 311 27.64 -20.58 -48.39
C SER A 311 27.32 -19.11 -48.04
N LEU A 312 28.17 -18.45 -47.25
CA LEU A 312 28.01 -17.05 -46.85
C LEU A 312 28.60 -16.06 -47.87
N PHE A 313 29.48 -16.53 -48.75
CA PHE A 313 30.11 -15.74 -49.81
C PHE A 313 29.49 -15.98 -51.20
N GLY A 314 28.72 -17.07 -51.36
CA GLY A 314 28.09 -17.44 -52.63
C GLY A 314 26.67 -16.89 -52.78
N ARG A 315 26.51 -15.58 -52.89
CA ARG A 315 25.37 -14.89 -53.54
C ARG A 315 25.65 -13.41 -53.72
#